data_AF-A0A9E4KI45-F1
#
_entry.id   AF-A0A9E4KI45-F1
#
_cell.length_a   1.000
_cell.length_b   1.000
_cell.length_c   1.000
_cell.angle_alpha   90.00
_cell.angle_beta   90.00
_cell.angle_gamma   90.00
#
_symmetry.space_group_name_H-M   'P 1'
#
loop_
_entity.id
_entity.type
_entity.pdbx_description
1 polymer ?
#
loop_
_entity_poly.entity_id
_entity_poly.type
_entity_poly.pdbx_seq_one_letter_code
_entity_poly.pdbx_strand_id
1 'polypeptide(L)'
;NLSCDREHQSVAYERFTDTGPLALLPMTDERLSMVWTAEDHQVAELMGLSDQAFLDRLQDRFGYRLGRLERLGKRVAYPLRLRQAAEQVRPRIALIGNAAHAIHPVTGQGFNLGLRDVAGLADLLVEAAKHGRDPGDLELLDEYRQWRERDQNRVAAITDSLARLFANPFGPLRLMRNLGLVGLDLMPGLKHQVARQFMGLNGRLSKLGRGVSL
;
A
#
# COMPACT_ATOMS: atom_id res chain seq x y z
N ASN A 1 -3.47 -16.79 4.48
CA ASN A 1 -2.17 -17.19 5.05
C ASN A 1 -1.63 -18.38 4.30
N LEU A 2 -0.33 -18.50 4.19
CA LEU A 2 0.37 -19.53 3.43
C LEU A 2 1.62 -19.97 4.20
N SER A 3 2.09 -21.21 4.00
CA SER A 3 3.41 -21.66 4.44
C SER A 3 4.22 -22.18 3.25
N CYS A 4 5.53 -22.13 3.37
CA CYS A 4 6.48 -22.61 2.37
C CYS A 4 7.60 -23.42 3.03
N ASP A 5 8.30 -24.21 2.22
CA ASP A 5 9.40 -25.10 2.66
C ASP A 5 10.72 -24.38 2.96
N ARG A 6 10.77 -23.05 2.76
CA ARG A 6 11.91 -22.20 3.11
C ARG A 6 11.48 -21.05 4.01
N GLU A 7 12.35 -20.70 4.96
CA GLU A 7 12.17 -19.52 5.80
C GLU A 7 12.12 -18.26 4.95
N HIS A 8 11.19 -17.37 5.26
CA HIS A 8 11.01 -16.13 4.49
C HIS A 8 12.01 -15.03 4.87
N GLN A 9 12.79 -15.22 5.95
CA GLN A 9 13.85 -14.30 6.41
C GLN A 9 13.40 -12.84 6.57
N SER A 10 12.14 -12.63 6.97
CA SER A 10 11.51 -11.31 7.06
C SER A 10 11.53 -10.50 5.74
N VAL A 11 11.62 -11.17 4.59
CA VAL A 11 11.60 -10.53 3.27
C VAL A 11 10.18 -10.54 2.70
N ALA A 12 9.66 -9.37 2.40
CA ALA A 12 8.44 -9.21 1.61
C ALA A 12 8.76 -9.33 0.11
N TYR A 13 7.98 -10.14 -0.60
CA TYR A 13 8.10 -10.32 -2.04
C TYR A 13 6.90 -9.68 -2.73
N GLU A 14 7.17 -8.86 -3.73
CA GLU A 14 6.15 -8.31 -4.62
C GLU A 14 6.55 -8.63 -6.06
N ARG A 15 5.63 -9.30 -6.76
CA ARG A 15 5.78 -9.64 -8.17
C ARG A 15 4.69 -8.93 -8.95
N PHE A 16 5.10 -8.15 -9.92
CA PHE A 16 4.17 -7.55 -10.88
C PHE A 16 3.84 -8.53 -11.99
N THR A 17 2.56 -8.87 -12.12
CA THR A 17 2.03 -9.77 -13.15
C THR A 17 1.21 -9.00 -14.18
N ASP A 18 0.80 -9.69 -15.24
CA ASP A 18 -0.10 -9.23 -16.28
C ASP A 18 -1.48 -8.81 -15.77
N THR A 19 -1.98 -9.39 -14.66
CA THR A 19 -3.28 -9.00 -14.05
C THR A 19 -3.12 -8.12 -12.81
N GLY A 20 -1.92 -7.57 -12.57
CA GLY A 20 -1.61 -6.75 -11.40
C GLY A 20 -0.62 -7.40 -10.42
N PRO A 21 -0.43 -6.84 -9.22
CA PRO A 21 0.56 -7.32 -8.26
C PRO A 21 0.13 -8.61 -7.57
N LEU A 22 1.13 -9.43 -7.27
CA LEU A 22 1.09 -10.60 -6.42
C LEU A 22 2.13 -10.42 -5.31
N ALA A 23 1.69 -10.32 -4.06
CA ALA A 23 2.57 -10.09 -2.92
C ALA A 23 2.48 -11.23 -1.89
N LEU A 24 3.64 -11.59 -1.33
CA LEU A 24 3.79 -12.48 -0.18
C LEU A 24 4.53 -11.72 0.92
N LEU A 25 3.85 -11.56 2.06
CA LEU A 25 4.30 -10.74 3.19
C LEU A 25 4.62 -11.65 4.38
N PRO A 26 5.82 -11.56 4.98
CA PRO A 26 6.20 -12.37 6.14
C PRO A 26 5.31 -12.05 7.34
N MET A 27 4.97 -13.08 8.10
CA MET A 27 4.22 -13.03 9.35
C MET A 27 4.97 -13.78 10.44
N THR A 28 4.44 -13.77 11.66
CA THR A 28 4.94 -14.67 12.71
C THR A 28 4.75 -16.14 12.33
N ASP A 29 5.54 -17.00 12.95
CA ASP A 29 5.44 -18.47 12.83
C ASP A 29 5.74 -19.00 11.40
N GLU A 30 6.68 -18.36 10.69
CA GLU A 30 7.07 -18.68 9.31
C GLU A 30 5.87 -18.76 8.34
N ARG A 31 4.86 -17.92 8.60
CA ARG A 31 3.68 -17.79 7.74
C ARG A 31 3.83 -16.60 6.81
N LEU A 32 3.11 -16.68 5.69
CA LEU A 32 3.02 -15.61 4.72
C LEU A 32 1.56 -15.15 4.60
N SER A 33 1.34 -13.84 4.59
CA SER A 33 0.10 -13.26 4.09
C SER A 33 0.23 -13.09 2.58
N MET A 34 -0.82 -13.44 1.83
CA MET A 34 -0.82 -13.37 0.37
C MET A 34 -1.86 -12.36 -0.08
N VAL A 35 -1.46 -11.50 -1.00
CA VAL A 35 -2.35 -10.62 -1.76
C VAL A 35 -2.16 -10.92 -3.23
N TRP A 36 -3.22 -11.39 -3.89
CA TRP A 36 -3.19 -11.71 -5.31
C TRP A 36 -4.26 -10.91 -6.04
N THR A 37 -3.82 -10.00 -6.93
CA THR A 37 -4.72 -9.27 -7.83
C THR A 37 -5.08 -10.12 -9.04
N ALA A 38 -6.38 -10.23 -9.31
CA ALA A 38 -6.94 -10.93 -10.46
C ALA A 38 -8.02 -10.06 -11.11
N GLU A 39 -8.33 -10.35 -12.37
CA GLU A 39 -9.45 -9.70 -13.05
C GLU A 39 -10.79 -10.22 -12.53
N ASP A 40 -11.83 -9.37 -12.56
CA ASP A 40 -13.15 -9.68 -11.98
C ASP A 40 -13.71 -11.02 -12.47
N HIS A 41 -13.51 -11.35 -13.75
CA HIS A 41 -14.00 -12.58 -14.35
C HIS A 41 -13.26 -13.85 -13.86
N GLN A 42 -12.04 -13.72 -13.34
CA GLN A 42 -11.22 -14.82 -12.84
C GLN A 42 -11.45 -15.11 -11.36
N VAL A 43 -12.03 -14.17 -10.61
CA VAL A 43 -12.18 -14.28 -9.15
C VAL A 43 -13.01 -15.51 -8.76
N ALA A 44 -14.14 -15.73 -9.44
CA ALA A 44 -15.02 -16.86 -9.15
C ALA A 44 -14.32 -18.21 -9.37
N GLU A 45 -13.55 -18.32 -10.46
CA GLU A 45 -12.74 -19.50 -10.78
C GLU A 45 -11.69 -19.75 -9.69
N LEU A 46 -10.87 -18.74 -9.37
CA LEU A 46 -9.80 -18.85 -8.38
C LEU A 46 -10.32 -19.20 -6.97
N MET A 47 -11.46 -18.64 -6.58
CA MET A 47 -12.08 -18.93 -5.28
C MET A 47 -12.71 -20.33 -5.25
N GLY A 48 -13.11 -20.87 -6.40
CA GLY A 48 -13.69 -22.21 -6.54
C GLY A 48 -12.67 -23.35 -6.61
N LEU A 49 -11.39 -23.06 -6.83
CA LEU A 49 -10.34 -24.08 -6.89
C LEU A 49 -10.21 -24.84 -5.56
N SER A 50 -9.78 -26.11 -5.65
CA SER A 50 -9.26 -26.82 -4.48
C SER A 50 -7.99 -26.12 -3.97
N ASP A 51 -7.66 -26.31 -2.69
CA ASP A 51 -6.46 -25.69 -2.10
C ASP A 51 -5.18 -26.09 -2.85
N GLN A 52 -5.08 -27.35 -3.30
CA GLN A 52 -3.93 -27.82 -4.07
C GLN A 52 -3.85 -27.15 -5.45
N ALA A 53 -4.95 -27.11 -6.21
CA ALA A 53 -4.95 -26.48 -7.52
C ALA A 53 -4.68 -24.97 -7.43
N PHE A 54 -5.13 -24.33 -6.35
CA PHE A 54 -4.82 -22.94 -6.07
C PHE A 54 -3.32 -22.74 -5.79
N LEU A 55 -2.73 -23.60 -4.96
CA LEU A 55 -1.29 -23.56 -4.64
C LEU A 55 -0.44 -23.78 -5.89
N ASP A 56 -0.80 -24.72 -6.75
CA ASP A 56 -0.06 -25.01 -7.99
C ASP A 56 -0.09 -23.77 -8.92
N ARG A 57 -1.27 -23.17 -9.12
CA ARG A 57 -1.39 -21.96 -9.95
C ARG A 57 -0.67 -20.76 -9.34
N LEU A 58 -0.71 -20.64 -8.02
CA LEU A 58 0.04 -19.61 -7.29
C LEU A 58 1.55 -19.82 -7.42
N GLN A 59 2.02 -21.06 -7.31
CA GLN A 59 3.43 -21.43 -7.47
C GLN A 59 3.94 -21.09 -8.86
N ASP A 60 3.19 -21.44 -9.91
CA ASP A 60 3.53 -21.12 -11.30
C ASP A 60 3.65 -19.62 -11.52
N ARG A 61 2.75 -18.85 -10.89
CA ARG A 61 2.71 -17.40 -11.05
C ARG A 61 3.76 -16.67 -10.22
N PHE A 62 4.01 -17.11 -8.99
CA PHE A 62 5.00 -16.52 -8.09
C PHE A 62 6.43 -16.93 -8.46
N GLY A 63 6.64 -18.21 -8.75
CA GLY A 63 7.94 -18.86 -8.92
C GLY A 63 8.43 -19.53 -7.62
N TYR A 64 9.71 -19.93 -7.59
CA TYR A 64 10.28 -20.77 -6.51
C TYR A 64 11.24 -20.02 -5.57
N ARG A 65 11.14 -18.69 -5.47
CA ARG A 65 12.05 -17.90 -4.61
C ARG A 65 11.90 -18.23 -3.13
N LEU A 66 10.70 -18.58 -2.70
CA LEU A 66 10.38 -19.09 -1.36
C LEU A 66 10.32 -20.63 -1.32
N GLY A 67 10.88 -21.30 -2.33
CA GLY A 67 10.74 -22.73 -2.51
C GLY A 67 9.31 -23.16 -2.85
N ARG A 68 8.86 -24.31 -2.32
CA ARG A 68 7.54 -24.87 -2.57
C ARG A 68 6.52 -24.31 -1.58
N LEU A 69 5.38 -23.86 -2.09
CA LEU A 69 4.23 -23.44 -1.29
C LEU A 69 3.47 -24.70 -0.83
N GLU A 70 3.26 -24.83 0.48
CA GLU A 70 2.81 -26.09 1.08
C GLU A 70 1.39 -26.06 1.60
N ARG A 71 1.02 -24.99 2.32
CA ARG A 71 -0.30 -24.88 2.95
C ARG A 71 -0.96 -23.58 2.61
N LEU A 72 -2.28 -23.65 2.47
CA LEU A 72 -3.14 -22.51 2.23
C LEU A 72 -4.14 -22.38 3.38
N GLY A 73 -4.27 -21.18 3.93
CA GLY A 73 -5.32 -20.81 4.86
C GLY A 73 -6.57 -20.32 4.13
N LYS A 74 -7.57 -19.87 4.89
CA LYS A 74 -8.82 -19.35 4.33
C LYS A 74 -8.56 -18.24 3.29
N ARG A 75 -9.18 -18.39 2.12
CA ARG A 75 -9.18 -17.41 1.03
C ARG A 75 -10.35 -16.45 1.19
N VAL A 76 -10.13 -15.18 0.87
CA VAL A 76 -11.18 -14.17 0.81
C VAL A 76 -10.90 -13.24 -0.37
N ALA A 77 -11.94 -12.82 -1.07
CA ALA A 77 -11.86 -11.89 -2.19
C ALA A 77 -12.57 -10.58 -1.84
N TYR A 78 -11.98 -9.46 -2.26
CA TYR A 78 -12.53 -8.12 -2.08
C TYR A 78 -12.35 -7.31 -3.37
N PRO A 79 -13.36 -6.55 -3.82
CA PRO A 79 -13.22 -5.71 -4.99
C PRO A 79 -12.26 -4.54 -4.70
N LEU A 80 -11.29 -4.32 -5.59
CA LEU A 80 -10.38 -3.19 -5.50
C LEU A 80 -11.06 -1.95 -6.09
N ARG A 81 -11.32 -0.93 -5.27
CA ARG A 81 -11.91 0.33 -5.73
C ARG A 81 -11.11 1.51 -5.21
N LEU A 82 -10.69 2.39 -6.11
CA LEU A 82 -10.22 3.72 -5.74
C LEU A 82 -11.44 4.58 -5.39
N ARG A 83 -11.48 5.10 -4.16
CA ARG A 83 -12.47 6.11 -3.75
C ARG A 83 -11.76 7.26 -3.08
N GLN A 84 -12.09 8.48 -3.48
CA GLN A 84 -11.61 9.70 -2.87
C GLN A 84 -12.81 10.57 -2.52
N ALA A 85 -12.83 11.10 -1.31
CA ALA A 85 -13.85 12.04 -0.89
C ALA A 85 -13.70 13.33 -1.70
N ALA A 86 -14.78 13.82 -2.30
CA ALA A 86 -14.80 15.10 -3.00
C ALA A 86 -14.52 16.28 -2.06
N GLU A 87 -14.92 16.12 -0.79
CA GLU A 87 -14.71 17.08 0.27
C GLU A 87 -14.30 16.32 1.53
N GLN A 88 -13.17 16.69 2.12
CA GLN A 88 -12.63 16.00 3.30
C GLN A 88 -12.96 16.71 4.61
N VAL A 89 -13.28 18.01 4.56
CA VAL A 89 -13.48 18.83 5.76
C VAL A 89 -14.65 19.79 5.57
N ARG A 90 -15.37 20.02 6.67
CA ARG A 90 -16.40 21.05 6.86
C ARG A 90 -16.29 21.60 8.29
N PRO A 91 -16.98 22.69 8.65
CA PRO A 91 -17.03 23.11 10.04
C PRO A 91 -17.41 21.93 10.94
N ARG A 92 -16.56 21.63 11.93
CA ARG A 92 -16.71 20.51 12.89
C ARG A 92 -16.70 19.10 12.30
N ILE A 93 -16.28 18.91 11.05
CA ILE A 93 -16.25 17.59 10.39
C ILE A 93 -14.91 17.41 9.66
N ALA A 94 -14.23 16.30 9.94
CA ALA A 94 -13.04 15.87 9.19
C ALA A 94 -13.14 14.38 8.86
N LEU A 95 -12.90 14.04 7.58
CA LEU A 95 -12.76 12.68 7.11
C LEU A 95 -11.28 12.29 7.15
N ILE A 96 -10.99 11.09 7.67
CA ILE A 96 -9.62 10.57 7.80
C ILE A 96 -9.52 9.12 7.33
N GLY A 97 -8.33 8.68 6.91
CA GLY A 97 -8.08 7.30 6.50
C GLY A 97 -9.00 6.85 5.36
N ASN A 98 -9.52 5.63 5.43
CA ASN A 98 -10.34 5.06 4.35
C ASN A 98 -11.66 5.80 4.10
N ALA A 99 -12.14 6.61 5.05
CA ALA A 99 -13.30 7.47 4.84
C ALA A 99 -12.98 8.66 3.92
N ALA A 100 -11.73 9.12 3.91
CA ALA A 100 -11.25 10.18 3.04
C ALA A 100 -10.67 9.62 1.72
N HIS A 101 -9.89 8.54 1.81
CA HIS A 101 -9.19 7.93 0.68
C HIS A 101 -9.12 6.42 0.82
N ALA A 102 -9.87 5.70 -0.02
CA ALA A 102 -9.64 4.29 -0.27
C ALA A 102 -8.72 4.17 -1.50
N ILE A 103 -7.41 3.96 -1.26
CA ILE A 103 -6.42 3.77 -2.33
C ILE A 103 -6.40 2.30 -2.77
N HIS A 104 -5.99 2.05 -4.01
CA HIS A 104 -5.70 0.69 -4.50
C HIS A 104 -4.86 -0.10 -3.48
N PRO A 105 -5.32 -1.29 -3.05
CA PRO A 105 -4.62 -2.13 -2.06
C PRO A 105 -3.25 -2.64 -2.50
N VAL A 106 -2.88 -2.41 -3.76
CA VAL A 106 -1.66 -2.85 -4.45
C VAL A 106 -0.41 -2.68 -3.60
N THR A 107 -0.28 -1.59 -2.83
CA THR A 107 0.94 -1.30 -2.03
C THR A 107 0.75 -1.36 -0.51
N GLY A 108 -0.43 -1.77 -0.02
CA GLY A 108 -0.72 -1.80 1.42
C GLY A 108 -0.64 -0.43 2.13
N GLN A 109 -0.66 0.67 1.37
CA GLN A 109 -0.42 2.02 1.92
C GLN A 109 -1.63 2.65 2.60
N GLY A 110 -2.86 2.16 2.36
CA GLY A 110 -4.08 2.78 2.90
C GLY A 110 -4.07 2.90 4.44
N PHE A 111 -3.62 1.84 5.12
CA PHE A 111 -3.48 1.86 6.59
C PHE A 111 -2.44 2.89 7.05
N ASN A 112 -1.26 2.92 6.43
CA ASN A 112 -0.20 3.86 6.77
C ASN A 112 -0.63 5.31 6.51
N LEU A 113 -1.35 5.56 5.41
CA LEU A 113 -1.88 6.87 5.08
C LEU A 113 -2.92 7.32 6.11
N GLY A 114 -3.81 6.43 6.54
CA GLY A 114 -4.76 6.71 7.61
C GLY A 114 -4.11 6.99 8.96
N LEU A 115 -3.04 6.25 9.33
CA LEU A 115 -2.28 6.58 10.54
C LEU A 115 -1.63 7.96 10.47
N ARG A 116 -1.11 8.35 9.30
CA ARG A 116 -0.56 9.69 9.09
C ARG A 116 -1.64 10.77 9.14
N ASP A 117 -2.84 10.48 8.65
CA ASP A 117 -4.00 11.37 8.79
C ASP A 117 -4.36 11.58 10.26
N VAL A 118 -4.45 10.50 11.05
CA VAL A 118 -4.68 10.57 12.51
C VAL A 118 -3.60 11.41 13.19
N ALA A 119 -2.33 11.13 12.90
CA ALA A 119 -1.22 11.82 13.53
C ALA A 119 -1.16 13.32 13.15
N GLY A 120 -1.43 13.66 11.89
CA GLY A 120 -1.47 15.04 11.43
C GLY A 120 -2.63 15.83 12.01
N LEU A 121 -3.82 15.23 12.09
CA LEU A 121 -4.97 15.86 12.72
C LEU A 121 -4.75 16.06 14.23
N ALA A 122 -4.21 15.05 14.91
CA ALA A 122 -3.91 15.12 16.34
C ALA A 122 -2.92 16.25 16.68
N ASP A 123 -1.86 16.44 15.88
CA ASP A 123 -0.92 17.55 16.02
C ASP A 123 -1.62 18.90 16.02
N LEU A 124 -2.51 19.13 15.04
CA LEU A 124 -3.20 20.41 14.88
C LEU A 124 -4.24 20.64 15.98
N LEU A 125 -4.99 19.60 16.37
CA LEU A 125 -5.98 19.69 17.44
C LEU A 125 -5.34 19.98 18.79
N VAL A 126 -4.18 19.37 19.10
CA VAL A 126 -3.48 19.62 20.36
C VAL A 126 -2.89 21.03 20.41
N GLU A 127 -2.30 21.51 19.31
CA GLU A 127 -1.80 22.89 19.25
C GLU A 127 -2.94 23.91 19.35
N ALA A 128 -4.09 23.64 18.73
CA ALA A 128 -5.27 24.48 18.86
C ALA A 128 -5.79 24.55 20.29
N ALA A 129 -5.88 23.41 20.99
CA ALA A 129 -6.28 23.35 22.38
C ALA A 129 -5.34 24.16 23.29
N LYS A 130 -4.01 24.09 23.07
CA LYS A 130 -3.02 24.88 23.84
C LYS A 130 -3.19 26.38 23.68
N HIS A 131 -3.66 26.83 22.52
CA HIS A 131 -3.85 28.25 22.20
C HIS A 131 -5.32 28.71 22.32
N GLY A 132 -6.22 27.86 22.83
CA GLY A 132 -7.64 28.19 22.98
C GLY A 132 -8.40 28.38 21.67
N ARG A 133 -7.92 27.81 20.56
CA ARG A 133 -8.61 27.82 19.25
C ARG A 133 -9.71 26.75 19.22
N ASP A 134 -10.81 27.00 18.50
CA ASP A 134 -11.88 26.02 18.32
C ASP A 134 -11.38 24.83 17.45
N PRO A 135 -11.40 23.58 17.94
CA PRO A 135 -10.99 22.41 17.17
C PRO A 135 -11.88 22.13 15.95
N GLY A 136 -13.09 22.69 15.91
CA GLY A 136 -14.02 22.58 14.79
C GLY A 136 -13.92 23.71 13.77
N ASP A 137 -12.99 24.65 13.97
CA ASP A 137 -12.79 25.78 13.10
C ASP A 137 -12.35 25.35 11.69
N LEU A 138 -12.95 25.97 10.67
CA LEU A 138 -12.72 25.56 9.29
C LEU A 138 -11.29 25.88 8.83
N GLU A 139 -10.67 26.95 9.33
CA GLU A 139 -9.29 27.32 8.96
C GLU A 139 -8.31 26.25 9.45
N LEU A 140 -8.49 25.76 10.68
CA LEU A 140 -7.71 24.65 11.23
C LEU A 140 -7.89 23.36 10.41
N LEU A 141 -9.13 23.01 10.11
CA LEU A 141 -9.44 21.80 9.35
C LEU A 141 -8.96 21.89 7.90
N ASP A 142 -8.95 23.09 7.30
CA ASP A 142 -8.37 23.30 5.99
C ASP A 142 -6.84 23.22 6.01
N GLU A 143 -6.16 23.67 7.09
CA GLU A 143 -4.72 23.42 7.26
C GLU A 143 -4.42 21.91 7.27
N TYR A 144 -5.22 21.13 8.00
CA TYR A 144 -5.15 19.67 7.99
C TYR A 144 -5.31 19.12 6.56
N ARG A 145 -6.39 19.51 5.85
CA ARG A 145 -6.64 19.06 4.48
C ARG A 145 -5.46 19.36 3.57
N GLN A 146 -4.98 20.61 3.53
CA GLN A 146 -3.89 21.01 2.65
C GLN A 146 -2.58 20.28 2.96
N TRP A 147 -2.32 19.98 4.23
CA TRP A 147 -1.15 19.18 4.62
C TRP A 147 -1.27 17.75 4.10
N ARG A 148 -2.42 17.09 4.28
CA ARG A 148 -2.60 15.68 3.93
C ARG A 148 -2.84 15.45 2.44
N GLU A 149 -3.58 16.33 1.77
CA GLU A 149 -3.96 16.19 0.35
C GLU A 149 -2.75 16.04 -0.58
N ARG A 150 -1.65 16.75 -0.30
CA ARG A 150 -0.41 16.60 -1.07
C ARG A 150 0.22 15.22 -0.93
N ASP A 151 0.25 14.67 0.29
CA ASP A 151 0.77 13.32 0.55
C ASP A 151 -0.13 12.26 -0.08
N GLN A 152 -1.45 12.38 0.12
CA GLN A 152 -2.47 11.49 -0.42
C GLN A 152 -2.41 11.44 -1.96
N ASN A 153 -2.41 12.60 -2.62
CA ASN A 153 -2.34 12.68 -4.09
C ASN A 153 -1.03 12.12 -4.63
N ARG A 154 0.10 12.37 -3.94
CA ARG A 154 1.40 11.82 -4.35
C ARG A 154 1.42 10.29 -4.23
N VAL A 155 0.95 9.73 -3.11
CA VAL A 155 0.87 8.28 -2.92
C VAL A 155 -0.06 7.66 -3.97
N ALA A 156 -1.24 8.24 -4.18
CA ALA A 156 -2.18 7.78 -5.20
C ALA A 156 -1.55 7.76 -6.59
N ALA A 157 -0.91 8.86 -7.02
CA ALA A 157 -0.26 8.96 -8.32
C ALA A 157 0.88 7.95 -8.51
N ILE A 158 1.73 7.76 -7.50
CA ILE A 158 2.83 6.78 -7.56
C ILE A 158 2.27 5.35 -7.69
N THR A 159 1.27 5.00 -6.88
CA THR A 159 0.68 3.65 -6.89
C THR A 159 -0.05 3.34 -8.20
N ASP A 160 -0.83 4.27 -8.73
CA ASP A 160 -1.51 4.13 -10.03
C ASP A 160 -0.50 4.05 -11.19
N SER A 161 0.53 4.90 -11.17
CA SER A 161 1.59 4.89 -12.20
C SER A 161 2.35 3.57 -12.22
N LEU A 162 2.70 3.03 -11.04
CA LEU A 162 3.35 1.73 -10.94
C LEU A 162 2.43 0.62 -11.43
N ALA A 163 1.18 0.58 -10.98
CA ALA A 163 0.22 -0.42 -11.44
C ALA A 163 0.08 -0.41 -12.97
N ARG A 164 -0.08 0.76 -13.58
CA ARG A 164 -0.17 0.91 -15.05
C ARG A 164 1.12 0.52 -15.77
N LEU A 165 2.28 0.99 -15.31
CA LEU A 165 3.57 0.70 -15.93
C LEU A 165 3.86 -0.81 -15.96
N PHE A 166 3.48 -1.50 -14.89
CA PHE A 166 3.73 -2.93 -14.74
C PHE A 166 2.66 -3.83 -15.39
N ALA A 167 1.41 -3.35 -15.50
CA ALA A 167 0.37 -4.04 -16.26
C ALA A 167 0.49 -3.86 -17.79
N ASN A 168 1.23 -2.85 -18.26
CA ASN A 168 1.34 -2.58 -19.69
C ASN A 168 2.06 -3.73 -20.45
N PRO A 169 1.43 -4.32 -21.49
CA PRO A 169 1.99 -5.45 -22.25
C PRO A 169 3.01 -5.02 -23.33
N PHE A 170 3.21 -3.73 -23.58
CA PHE A 170 4.08 -3.24 -24.66
C PHE A 170 5.55 -3.61 -24.43
N GLY A 171 6.12 -4.41 -25.33
CA GLY A 171 7.44 -5.02 -25.20
C GLY A 171 8.58 -4.05 -24.86
N PRO A 172 8.72 -2.90 -25.55
CA PRO A 172 9.75 -1.92 -25.23
C PRO A 172 9.64 -1.33 -23.83
N LEU A 173 8.42 -1.03 -23.36
CA LEU A 173 8.19 -0.55 -21.99
C LEU A 173 8.50 -1.63 -20.95
N ARG A 174 8.19 -2.90 -21.25
CA ARG A 174 8.56 -4.04 -20.41
C ARG A 174 10.08 -4.21 -20.29
N LEU A 175 10.83 -4.03 -21.37
CA LEU A 175 12.29 -4.05 -21.32
C LEU A 175 12.83 -2.88 -20.48
N MET A 176 12.33 -1.66 -20.75
CA MET A 176 12.75 -0.45 -20.05
C MET A 176 12.50 -0.54 -18.54
N ARG A 177 11.32 -1.02 -18.10
CA ARG A 177 11.03 -1.17 -16.66
C ARG A 177 11.92 -2.23 -16.00
N ASN A 178 12.21 -3.33 -16.70
CA ASN A 178 13.10 -4.37 -16.17
C ASN A 178 14.52 -3.85 -16.00
N LEU A 179 15.04 -3.11 -17.00
CA LEU A 179 16.33 -2.42 -16.91
C LEU A 179 16.32 -1.36 -15.79
N GLY A 180 15.22 -0.64 -15.62
CA GLY A 180 15.03 0.32 -14.53
C GLY A 180 15.10 -0.33 -13.14
N LEU A 181 14.50 -1.50 -12.95
CA LEU A 181 14.60 -2.26 -11.70
C LEU A 181 16.03 -2.73 -11.41
N VAL A 182 16.74 -3.20 -12.43
CA VAL A 182 18.17 -3.56 -12.31
C VAL A 182 19.00 -2.32 -11.95
N GLY A 183 18.78 -1.21 -12.66
CA GLY A 183 19.46 0.06 -12.38
C GLY A 183 19.20 0.56 -10.96
N LEU A 184 17.97 0.44 -10.46
CA LEU A 184 17.61 0.79 -9.08
C LEU A 184 18.36 -0.09 -8.07
N ASP A 185 18.52 -1.38 -8.35
CA ASP A 185 19.25 -2.29 -7.46
C ASP A 185 20.76 -2.01 -7.45
N LEU A 186 21.31 -1.55 -8.58
CA LEU A 186 22.71 -1.14 -8.71
C LEU A 186 23.01 0.25 -8.15
N MET A 187 21.99 1.04 -7.77
CA MET A 187 22.13 2.41 -7.25
C MET A 187 21.57 2.53 -5.83
N PRO A 188 22.37 2.21 -4.78
CA PRO A 188 21.90 2.19 -3.40
C PRO A 188 21.29 3.51 -2.91
N GLY A 189 21.84 4.66 -3.34
CA GLY A 189 21.30 5.97 -2.98
C GLY A 189 19.89 6.22 -3.52
N LEU A 190 19.65 5.86 -4.78
CA LEU A 190 18.33 5.98 -5.40
C LEU A 190 17.34 4.99 -4.76
N LYS A 191 17.77 3.75 -4.52
CA LYS A 191 16.99 2.73 -3.80
C LYS A 191 16.56 3.23 -2.42
N HIS A 192 17.46 3.87 -1.68
CA HIS A 192 17.15 4.42 -0.37
C HIS A 192 16.13 5.57 -0.45
N GLN A 193 16.26 6.47 -1.42
CA GLN A 193 15.27 7.55 -1.63
C GLN A 193 13.88 7.00 -1.98
N VAL A 194 13.81 6.01 -2.86
CA VAL A 194 12.56 5.33 -3.21
C VAL A 194 11.95 4.66 -1.97
N ALA A 195 12.74 3.92 -1.20
CA ALA A 195 12.28 3.29 0.03
C ALA A 195 11.72 4.32 1.03
N ARG A 196 12.43 5.43 1.27
CA ARG A 196 11.97 6.51 2.14
C ARG A 196 10.64 7.13 1.69
N GLN A 197 10.42 7.22 0.37
CA GLN A 197 9.16 7.68 -0.19
C GLN A 197 8.01 6.72 0.14
N PHE A 198 8.21 5.41 -0.02
CA PHE A 198 7.20 4.40 0.33
C PHE A 198 6.95 4.29 1.84
N MET A 199 7.95 4.58 2.66
CA MET A 199 7.80 4.69 4.11
C MET A 199 7.06 5.97 4.54
N GLY A 200 6.91 6.95 3.64
CA GLY A 200 6.32 8.26 3.93
C GLY A 200 7.17 9.15 4.83
N LEU A 201 8.49 8.96 4.78
CA LEU A 201 9.46 9.75 5.54
C LEU A 201 9.88 11.04 4.80
N ASN A 202 9.23 11.35 3.69
CA ASN A 202 9.49 12.52 2.87
C ASN A 202 8.39 13.56 3.09
N GLY A 203 8.75 14.81 3.36
CA GLY A 203 7.82 15.93 3.55
C GLY A 203 7.63 16.34 5.02
N ARG A 204 6.55 17.08 5.30
CA ARG A 204 6.19 17.54 6.66
C ARG A 204 5.69 16.34 7.47
N LEU A 205 6.47 15.94 8.47
CA LEU A 205 6.14 14.88 9.43
C LEU A 205 5.46 15.44 10.68
N SER A 206 4.47 14.73 11.21
CA SER A 206 3.84 15.05 12.50
C SER A 206 4.82 14.83 13.67
N LYS A 207 4.49 15.30 14.87
CA LYS A 207 5.26 15.01 16.10
C LYS A 207 5.31 13.50 16.32
N LEU A 208 4.16 12.83 16.27
CA LEU A 208 4.09 11.36 16.40
C LEU A 208 4.87 10.65 15.29
N GLY A 209 4.83 11.14 14.05
CA GLY A 209 5.61 10.60 12.94
C GLY A 209 7.13 10.75 13.11
N ARG A 210 7.58 11.67 13.97
CA ARG A 210 8.98 11.84 14.39
C ARG A 210 9.32 11.11 15.69
N GLY A 211 8.37 10.42 16.31
CA GLY A 211 8.55 9.78 17.62
C GLY A 211 8.49 10.76 18.81
N VAL A 212 7.88 11.92 18.64
CA VAL A 212 7.71 12.95 19.68
C VAL A 212 6.25 12.96 20.16
N SER A 213 6.02 13.16 21.45
CA SER A 213 4.67 13.30 22.02
C SER A 213 3.99 14.61 21.58
N LEU A 214 2.66 14.64 21.66
CA LEU A 214 1.82 15.77 21.24
C LEU A 214 1.93 17.00 22.17
#